data_AF-A0A6C0EI07-F1
#
_entry.id   AF-A0A6C0EI07-F1
#
_cell.length_a   1.000
_cell.length_b   1.000
_cell.length_c   1.000
_cell.angle_alpha   90.00
_cell.angle_beta   90.00
_cell.angle_gamma   90.00
#
_symmetry.space_group_name_H-M   'P 1'
#
loop_
_entity.id
_entity.type
_entity.pdbx_description
1 polymer ?
#
loop_
_entity_poly.entity_id
_entity_poly.type
_entity_poly.pdbx_seq_one_letter_code
_entity_poly.pdbx_strand_id
1 'polypeptide(L)'
;MKKIYGSIGYSILRNNNKNILIFSDMHDKLDECDNKIDISEWLRNKFKTSHILLEEVSRENFNLKEIWPDSNHTQKLKKLFLNNTDKIKPIDIRPFLIPFSLEIWDNDDSDLEDIILGEYLLEIDLFYCLKNKYIKKKIKTYRINKIDNTNIGRHYLNNKKKYHDFLNNHQNLLKLKINEIIKNYNFVIALINNLLDDIMEWYICATIDVCKFSNILHTGLAHSEKVISLLIDNYNYQIIKEYGIIKLNNRMDNYENGCVELPNEYDNLFG
;
A
#
# COMPACT_ATOMS: atom_id res chain seq x y z
N MET A 1 8.94 23.04 15.31
CA MET A 1 8.88 21.57 15.31
C MET A 1 7.45 21.18 15.61
N LYS A 2 6.84 20.30 14.81
CA LYS A 2 5.45 19.86 15.01
C LYS A 2 5.44 18.39 15.40
N LYS A 3 4.73 18.05 16.47
CA LYS A 3 4.42 16.66 16.85
C LYS A 3 3.19 16.21 16.09
N ILE A 4 3.32 15.19 15.25
CA ILE A 4 2.23 14.63 14.45
C ILE A 4 1.83 13.29 15.06
N TYR A 5 0.58 13.15 15.48
CA TYR A 5 0.02 11.93 16.06
C TYR A 5 -0.67 11.05 15.01
N GLY A 6 -0.51 9.73 15.14
CA GLY A 6 -1.05 8.74 14.19
C GLY A 6 0.02 8.13 13.27
N SER A 7 1.28 8.21 13.69
CA SER A 7 2.42 7.58 13.03
C SER A 7 3.51 7.30 14.05
N ILE A 8 4.29 6.26 13.79
CA ILE A 8 5.35 5.76 14.69
C ILE A 8 6.75 6.01 14.14
N GLY A 9 6.85 6.41 12.88
CA GLY A 9 8.10 6.73 12.22
C GLY A 9 7.87 7.36 10.85
N TYR A 10 8.90 7.98 10.31
CA TYR A 10 8.87 8.46 8.94
C TYR A 10 10.24 8.37 8.27
N SER A 11 10.21 8.33 6.94
CA SER A 11 11.37 8.47 6.07
C SER A 11 11.12 9.56 5.04
N ILE A 12 12.13 10.40 4.81
CA ILE A 12 12.13 11.42 3.77
C ILE A 12 13.13 10.99 2.71
N LEU A 13 12.65 10.89 1.47
CA LEU A 13 13.44 10.50 0.33
C LEU A 13 13.47 11.62 -0.71
N ARG A 14 14.55 11.68 -1.49
CA ARG A 14 14.68 12.58 -2.63
C ARG A 14 15.28 11.89 -3.84
N ASN A 15 14.75 12.25 -5.00
CA ASN A 15 15.35 12.01 -6.30
C ASN A 15 15.23 13.31 -7.11
N ASN A 16 16.37 13.95 -7.40
CA ASN A 16 16.42 15.27 -8.02
C ASN A 16 15.54 16.28 -7.26
N ASN A 17 14.52 16.83 -7.91
CA ASN A 17 13.61 17.82 -7.32
C ASN A 17 12.34 17.20 -6.70
N LYS A 18 12.23 15.87 -6.68
CA LYS A 18 11.07 15.18 -6.09
C LYS A 18 11.39 14.77 -4.65
N ASN A 19 10.56 15.23 -3.71
CA ASN A 19 10.61 14.80 -2.31
C ASN A 19 9.45 13.84 -2.03
N ILE A 20 9.70 12.85 -1.18
CA ILE A 20 8.69 11.93 -0.67
C ILE A 20 8.81 11.91 0.85
N LEU A 21 7.69 12.02 1.54
CA LEU A 21 7.58 11.72 2.96
C LEU A 21 6.72 10.47 3.12
N ILE A 22 7.30 9.42 3.72
CA ILE A 22 6.62 8.16 3.99
C ILE A 22 6.47 8.03 5.50
N PHE A 23 5.25 8.07 5.99
CA PHE A 23 4.90 7.76 7.37
C PHE A 23 4.65 6.27 7.53
N SER A 24 5.17 5.71 8.61
CA SER A 24 4.91 4.34 9.06
C SER A 24 3.82 4.34 10.12
N ASP A 25 2.83 3.49 9.94
CA ASP A 25 1.73 3.27 10.88
C ASP A 25 1.75 1.84 11.44
N MET A 26 1.23 1.70 12.64
CA MET A 26 0.99 0.43 13.31
C MET A 26 -0.46 -0.02 13.20
N HIS A 27 -1.35 0.89 12.76
CA HIS A 27 -2.81 0.77 12.61
C HIS A 27 -3.59 0.54 13.91
N ASP A 28 -3.01 -0.17 14.87
CA ASP A 28 -3.55 -0.43 16.20
C ASP A 28 -3.51 0.82 17.09
N LYS A 29 -4.07 0.72 18.30
CA LYS A 29 -4.11 1.78 19.29
C LYS A 29 -2.70 2.29 19.59
N LEU A 30 -2.54 3.61 19.47
CA LEU A 30 -1.31 4.31 19.78
C LEU A 30 -1.51 5.19 21.00
N ASP A 31 -0.47 5.30 21.82
CA ASP A 31 -0.48 6.24 22.93
C ASP A 31 -0.41 7.68 22.43
N GLU A 32 -1.22 8.49 23.07
CA GLU A 32 -1.40 9.89 22.75
C GLU A 32 -0.27 10.74 23.37
N CYS A 33 0.31 11.66 22.60
CA CYS A 33 1.27 12.63 23.14
C CYS A 33 0.67 14.04 23.31
N ASP A 34 1.27 14.85 24.18
CA ASP A 34 0.90 16.25 24.41
C ASP A 34 1.36 17.20 23.28
N ASN A 35 0.64 18.31 23.10
CA ASN A 35 0.97 19.39 22.16
C ASN A 35 1.17 18.90 20.70
N LYS A 36 0.21 18.11 20.23
CA LYS A 36 0.22 17.44 18.92
C LYS A 36 -0.78 18.03 17.94
N ILE A 37 -0.54 17.76 16.66
CA ILE A 37 -1.54 17.81 15.59
C ILE A 37 -1.87 16.38 15.16
N ASP A 38 -3.14 16.08 14.91
CA ASP A 38 -3.54 14.79 14.34
C ASP A 38 -3.05 14.68 12.90
N ILE A 39 -2.53 13.51 12.49
CA ILE A 39 -2.02 13.32 11.13
C ILE A 39 -3.08 13.61 10.06
N SER A 40 -4.35 13.33 10.33
CA SER A 40 -5.43 13.65 9.39
C SER A 40 -5.63 15.15 9.20
N GLU A 41 -5.45 15.94 10.27
CA GLU A 41 -5.48 17.40 10.22
C GLU A 41 -4.23 17.96 9.53
N TRP A 42 -3.06 17.41 9.85
CA TRP A 42 -1.81 17.82 9.22
C TRP A 42 -1.84 17.56 7.70
N LEU A 43 -2.31 16.38 7.25
CA LEU A 43 -2.44 16.04 5.83
C LEU A 43 -3.42 16.98 5.09
N ARG A 44 -4.52 17.38 5.74
CA ARG A 44 -5.49 18.32 5.15
C ARG A 44 -4.83 19.65 4.75
N ASN A 45 -3.84 20.10 5.52
CA ASN A 45 -3.09 21.33 5.21
C ASN A 45 -2.16 21.19 4.01
N LYS A 46 -1.92 19.97 3.52
CA LYS A 46 -1.00 19.65 2.41
C LYS A 46 -1.70 19.39 1.08
N PHE A 47 -3.04 19.39 1.02
CA PHE A 47 -3.81 19.10 -0.20
C PHE A 47 -3.48 19.99 -1.40
N LYS A 48 -3.00 21.22 -1.17
CA LYS A 48 -2.67 22.16 -2.26
C LYS A 48 -1.24 22.04 -2.77
N THR A 49 -0.37 21.40 -2.00
CA THR A 49 1.09 21.47 -2.18
C THR A 49 1.70 20.10 -2.42
N SER A 50 1.02 19.03 -1.98
CA SER A 50 1.51 17.66 -2.06
C SER A 50 0.44 16.72 -2.61
N HIS A 51 0.91 15.67 -3.28
CA HIS A 51 0.09 14.54 -3.66
C HIS A 51 0.04 13.55 -2.49
N ILE A 52 -1.17 13.27 -1.99
CA ILE A 52 -1.37 12.46 -0.79
C ILE A 52 -1.83 11.05 -1.16
N LEU A 53 -1.12 10.07 -0.65
CA LEU A 53 -1.38 8.64 -0.79
C LEU A 53 -1.72 8.07 0.59
N LEU A 54 -2.89 7.45 0.73
CA LEU A 54 -3.31 6.78 1.97
C LEU A 54 -3.63 5.32 1.70
N GLU A 55 -3.22 4.45 2.63
CA GLU A 55 -3.63 3.04 2.69
C GLU A 55 -5.12 2.91 3.01
N GLU A 56 -5.92 3.24 2.01
CA GLU A 56 -7.36 3.12 1.98
C GLU A 56 -7.77 2.49 0.66
N VAL A 57 -8.95 1.88 0.67
CA VAL A 57 -9.55 1.29 -0.52
C VAL A 57 -10.59 2.24 -1.09
N SER A 58 -10.57 2.41 -2.41
CA SER A 58 -11.64 3.13 -3.11
C SER A 58 -12.97 2.40 -2.93
N ARG A 59 -14.00 3.12 -2.45
CA ARG A 59 -15.36 2.57 -2.22
C ARG A 59 -16.16 2.34 -3.52
N GLU A 60 -15.49 2.21 -4.66
CA GLU A 60 -16.10 1.90 -5.95
C GLU A 60 -16.62 0.44 -5.94
N ASN A 61 -17.88 0.23 -5.51
CA ASN A 61 -18.62 -1.04 -5.54
C ASN A 61 -18.26 -2.12 -4.49
N PHE A 62 -17.58 -1.75 -3.40
CA PHE A 62 -17.23 -2.69 -2.32
C PHE A 62 -17.83 -2.31 -0.98
N ASN A 63 -18.36 -3.31 -0.29
CA ASN A 63 -18.60 -3.26 1.16
C ASN A 63 -17.39 -3.87 1.85
N LEU A 64 -16.73 -3.09 2.72
CA LEU A 64 -15.53 -3.54 3.41
C LEU A 64 -15.81 -3.67 4.90
N LYS A 65 -15.42 -4.81 5.47
CA LYS A 65 -15.37 -5.00 6.92
C LYS A 65 -14.22 -4.17 7.49
N GLU A 66 -14.46 -3.57 8.64
CA GLU A 66 -13.49 -2.74 9.34
C GLU A 66 -12.60 -3.60 10.23
N ILE A 67 -11.28 -3.46 10.08
CA ILE A 67 -10.27 -4.27 10.79
C ILE A 67 -9.74 -3.54 12.05
N TRP A 68 -9.92 -2.21 12.13
CA TRP A 68 -9.46 -1.38 13.27
C TRP A 68 -10.51 -0.34 13.72
N PRO A 69 -11.70 -0.78 14.17
CA PRO A 69 -12.80 0.13 14.51
C PRO A 69 -12.46 1.08 15.67
N ASP A 70 -11.62 0.64 16.59
CA ASP A 70 -11.32 1.36 17.84
C ASP A 70 -10.09 2.27 17.73
N SER A 71 -9.36 2.21 16.62
CA SER A 71 -8.15 3.01 16.40
C SER A 71 -8.51 4.43 15.94
N ASN A 72 -8.40 5.40 16.86
CA ASN A 72 -8.85 6.77 16.64
C ASN A 72 -8.20 7.45 15.42
N HIS A 73 -6.88 7.32 15.24
CA HIS A 73 -6.20 7.96 14.10
C HIS A 73 -6.57 7.28 12.77
N THR A 74 -6.67 5.95 12.75
CA THR A 74 -7.12 5.19 11.58
C THR A 74 -8.54 5.61 11.17
N GLN A 75 -9.46 5.73 12.13
CA GLN A 75 -10.83 6.21 11.86
C GLN A 75 -10.86 7.64 11.31
N LYS A 76 -9.99 8.53 11.79
CA LYS A 76 -9.89 9.91 11.29
C LYS A 76 -9.28 9.97 9.89
N LEU A 77 -8.26 9.17 9.59
CA LEU A 77 -7.67 9.05 8.25
C LEU A 77 -8.70 8.52 7.24
N LYS A 78 -9.47 7.50 7.61
CA LYS A 78 -10.60 7.00 6.83
C LYS A 78 -11.62 8.09 6.54
N LYS A 79 -12.06 8.82 7.57
CA LYS A 79 -12.99 9.96 7.41
C LYS A 79 -12.39 11.07 6.53
N LEU A 80 -11.09 11.34 6.64
CA LEU A 80 -10.40 12.30 5.78
C LEU A 80 -10.47 11.85 4.32
N PHE A 81 -10.14 10.59 4.04
CA PHE A 81 -10.19 10.00 2.71
C PHE A 81 -11.60 10.06 2.12
N LEU A 82 -12.61 9.55 2.84
CA LEU A 82 -14.00 9.49 2.36
C LEU A 82 -14.57 10.87 2.01
N ASN A 83 -14.18 11.90 2.77
CA ASN A 83 -14.59 13.27 2.52
C ASN A 83 -13.79 14.01 1.44
N ASN A 84 -12.70 13.42 0.92
CA ASN A 84 -11.76 14.06 -0.01
C ASN A 84 -11.21 13.08 -1.05
N THR A 85 -12.07 12.21 -1.61
CA THR A 85 -11.68 11.17 -2.59
C THR A 85 -11.13 11.73 -3.89
N ASP A 86 -11.35 13.02 -4.18
CA ASP A 86 -10.78 13.77 -5.30
C ASP A 86 -9.35 14.28 -5.04
N LYS A 87 -8.94 14.38 -3.77
CA LYS A 87 -7.64 14.93 -3.35
C LYS A 87 -6.67 13.88 -2.84
N ILE A 88 -7.20 12.79 -2.28
CA ILE A 88 -6.40 11.70 -1.72
C ILE A 88 -6.46 10.50 -2.65
N LYS A 89 -5.28 9.97 -2.96
CA LYS A 89 -5.12 8.75 -3.74
C LYS A 89 -5.17 7.52 -2.82
N PRO A 90 -6.17 6.63 -2.96
CA PRO A 90 -6.16 5.35 -2.26
C PRO A 90 -5.09 4.44 -2.88
N ILE A 91 -4.26 3.81 -2.04
CA ILE A 91 -3.22 2.88 -2.48
C ILE A 91 -3.59 1.41 -2.35
N ASP A 92 -4.55 1.06 -1.49
CA ASP A 92 -4.96 -0.34 -1.38
C ASP A 92 -5.88 -0.70 -2.55
N ILE A 93 -5.29 -1.44 -3.48
CA ILE A 93 -5.91 -1.88 -4.73
C ILE A 93 -6.23 -3.37 -4.72
N ARG A 94 -5.92 -4.08 -3.63
CA ARG A 94 -6.06 -5.54 -3.54
C ARG A 94 -7.50 -6.01 -3.76
N PRO A 95 -8.55 -5.30 -3.29
CA PRO A 95 -9.94 -5.66 -3.58
C PRO A 95 -10.32 -5.65 -5.07
N PHE A 96 -9.52 -5.02 -5.93
CA PHE A 96 -9.72 -5.03 -7.39
C PHE A 96 -8.92 -6.13 -8.11
N LEU A 97 -8.20 -6.96 -7.35
CA LEU A 97 -7.33 -8.03 -7.86
C LEU A 97 -7.82 -9.43 -7.47
N ILE A 98 -8.72 -9.53 -6.50
CA ILE A 98 -9.29 -10.78 -6.00
C ILE A 98 -10.78 -10.61 -5.73
N PRO A 99 -11.59 -11.67 -5.89
CA PRO A 99 -13.03 -11.60 -5.67
C PRO A 99 -13.40 -11.42 -4.19
N PHE A 100 -12.59 -11.94 -3.26
CA PHE A 100 -12.77 -11.82 -1.81
C PHE A 100 -11.46 -12.14 -1.07
N SER A 101 -11.30 -11.66 0.16
CA SER A 101 -10.13 -11.99 0.99
C SER A 101 -10.25 -13.40 1.57
N LEU A 102 -9.24 -14.24 1.32
CA LEU A 102 -9.18 -15.61 1.86
C LEU A 102 -8.97 -15.63 3.38
N GLU A 103 -8.41 -14.57 3.95
CA GLU A 103 -8.16 -14.46 5.40
C GLU A 103 -9.42 -14.18 6.21
N ILE A 104 -10.44 -13.60 5.58
CA ILE A 104 -11.71 -13.20 6.21
C ILE A 104 -12.85 -14.09 5.69
N TRP A 105 -12.52 -15.15 4.94
CA TRP A 105 -13.51 -16.08 4.43
C TRP A 105 -14.13 -16.86 5.60
N ASP A 106 -15.44 -16.71 5.74
CA ASP A 106 -16.24 -17.51 6.65
C ASP A 106 -16.78 -18.71 5.87
N ASN A 107 -16.63 -19.93 6.41
CA ASN A 107 -16.95 -21.18 5.70
C ASN A 107 -18.46 -21.32 5.39
N ASP A 108 -19.29 -20.40 5.86
CA ASP A 108 -20.74 -20.40 5.67
C ASP A 108 -21.21 -19.77 4.35
N ASP A 109 -20.31 -19.19 3.53
CA ASP A 109 -20.65 -18.61 2.23
C ASP A 109 -20.58 -19.66 1.09
N SER A 110 -21.69 -20.39 0.89
CA SER A 110 -21.81 -21.48 -0.07
C SER A 110 -21.51 -21.08 -1.52
N ASP A 111 -21.72 -19.81 -1.88
CA ASP A 111 -21.54 -19.33 -3.25
C ASP A 111 -20.06 -19.20 -3.63
N LEU A 112 -19.15 -19.19 -2.64
CA LEU A 112 -17.70 -19.09 -2.84
C LEU A 112 -16.99 -20.45 -2.83
N GLU A 113 -17.69 -21.53 -2.47
CA GLU A 113 -17.11 -22.88 -2.36
C GLU A 113 -16.67 -23.46 -3.71
N ASP A 114 -17.27 -23.02 -4.81
CA ASP A 114 -17.07 -23.60 -6.14
C ASP A 114 -16.02 -22.89 -7.01
N ILE A 115 -15.53 -21.72 -6.58
CA ILE A 115 -14.50 -20.98 -7.32
C ILE A 115 -13.20 -21.80 -7.30
N ILE A 116 -12.63 -22.05 -8.48
CA ILE A 116 -11.31 -22.67 -8.59
C ILE A 116 -10.19 -21.64 -8.49
N LEU A 117 -9.01 -22.06 -8.05
CA LEU A 117 -7.86 -21.16 -7.87
C LEU A 117 -7.52 -20.34 -9.12
N GLY A 118 -7.59 -20.95 -10.31
CA GLY A 118 -7.35 -20.25 -11.57
C GLY A 118 -8.33 -19.09 -11.83
N GLU A 119 -9.60 -19.24 -11.45
CA GLU A 119 -10.62 -18.19 -11.56
C GLU A 119 -10.39 -17.09 -10.52
N TYR A 120 -10.03 -17.47 -9.29
CA TYR A 120 -9.69 -16.53 -8.21
C TYR A 120 -8.54 -15.60 -8.60
N LEU A 121 -7.55 -16.11 -9.36
CA LEU A 121 -6.37 -15.37 -9.81
C LEU A 121 -6.59 -14.54 -11.08
N LEU A 122 -7.79 -14.53 -11.67
CA LEU A 122 -8.04 -13.93 -12.98
C LEU A 122 -7.66 -12.44 -13.04
N GLU A 123 -8.01 -11.64 -12.04
CA GLU A 123 -7.71 -10.21 -12.05
C GLU A 123 -6.21 -9.92 -11.82
N ILE A 124 -5.50 -10.81 -11.13
CA ILE A 124 -4.02 -10.79 -11.05
C ILE A 124 -3.41 -11.12 -12.41
N ASP A 125 -3.91 -12.11 -13.13
CA ASP A 125 -3.44 -12.42 -14.49
C ASP A 125 -3.70 -11.23 -15.43
N LEU A 126 -4.88 -10.62 -15.36
CA LEU A 126 -5.19 -9.41 -16.10
C LEU A 126 -4.27 -8.24 -15.71
N PHE A 127 -3.84 -8.16 -14.44
CA PHE A 127 -2.82 -7.22 -14.01
C PHE A 127 -1.47 -7.47 -14.72
N TYR A 128 -1.01 -8.71 -14.79
CA TYR A 128 0.26 -9.07 -15.44
C TYR A 128 0.19 -9.12 -16.97
N CYS A 129 -1.01 -9.07 -17.53
CA CYS A 129 -1.30 -8.93 -18.96
C CYS A 129 -1.49 -7.46 -19.41
N LEU A 130 -1.36 -6.48 -18.50
CA LEU A 130 -1.64 -5.06 -18.78
C LEU A 130 -3.09 -4.78 -19.22
N LYS A 131 -4.03 -5.59 -18.73
CA LYS A 131 -5.46 -5.57 -19.11
C LYS A 131 -6.42 -5.26 -17.96
N ASN A 132 -5.97 -5.24 -16.70
CA ASN A 132 -6.83 -4.89 -15.57
C ASN A 132 -7.42 -3.48 -15.75
N LYS A 133 -8.77 -3.40 -15.74
CA LYS A 133 -9.52 -2.18 -16.07
C LYS A 133 -9.31 -1.08 -15.03
N TYR A 134 -9.30 -1.44 -13.76
CA TYR A 134 -9.14 -0.48 -12.66
C TYR A 134 -7.77 0.19 -12.72
N ILE A 135 -6.69 -0.60 -12.83
CA ILE A 135 -5.32 -0.07 -12.89
C ILE A 135 -5.12 0.79 -14.14
N LYS A 136 -5.65 0.38 -15.30
CA LYS A 136 -5.59 1.17 -16.54
C LYS A 136 -6.28 2.53 -16.43
N LYS A 137 -7.35 2.64 -15.64
CA LYS A 137 -8.05 3.91 -15.34
C LYS A 137 -7.22 4.79 -14.42
N LYS A 138 -6.52 4.20 -13.44
CA LYS A 138 -5.83 4.93 -12.37
C LYS A 138 -4.36 5.30 -12.70
N ILE A 139 -3.67 4.52 -13.54
CA ILE A 139 -2.26 4.72 -13.92
C ILE A 139 -2.15 4.76 -15.44
N LYS A 140 -2.00 5.96 -16.01
CA LYS A 140 -1.93 6.15 -17.48
C LYS A 140 -0.72 5.46 -18.12
N THR A 141 0.37 5.30 -17.37
CA THR A 141 1.60 4.63 -17.82
C THR A 141 1.48 3.11 -17.85
N TYR A 142 0.40 2.51 -17.32
CA TYR A 142 0.17 1.07 -17.32
C TYR A 142 -0.19 0.53 -18.72
N ARG A 143 0.80 0.57 -19.62
CA ARG A 143 0.77 0.11 -21.02
C ARG A 143 2.19 -0.23 -21.44
N ILE A 144 2.35 -1.25 -22.30
CA ILE A 144 3.67 -1.77 -22.67
C ILE A 144 4.60 -0.67 -23.20
N ASN A 145 4.11 0.14 -24.15
CA ASN A 145 4.86 1.24 -24.77
C ASN A 145 5.19 2.42 -23.83
N LYS A 146 4.71 2.40 -22.59
CA LYS A 146 4.96 3.44 -21.58
C LYS A 146 5.84 2.95 -20.44
N ILE A 147 5.84 1.66 -20.14
CA ILE A 147 6.70 1.07 -19.12
C ILE A 147 7.98 0.46 -19.70
N ASP A 148 7.99 0.14 -20.99
CA ASP A 148 9.16 -0.48 -21.63
C ASP A 148 10.43 0.37 -21.43
N ASN A 149 11.53 -0.29 -21.05
CA ASN A 149 12.82 0.32 -20.71
C ASN A 149 12.77 1.42 -19.63
N THR A 150 11.76 1.42 -18.76
CA THR A 150 11.68 2.33 -17.59
C THR A 150 11.93 1.59 -16.27
N ASN A 151 12.24 2.32 -15.21
CA ASN A 151 12.33 1.78 -13.84
C ASN A 151 11.01 1.13 -13.39
N ILE A 152 9.86 1.78 -13.66
CA ILE A 152 8.53 1.20 -13.42
C ILE A 152 8.36 -0.14 -14.14
N GLY A 153 8.79 -0.23 -15.41
CA GLY A 153 8.69 -1.44 -16.20
C GLY A 153 9.60 -2.56 -15.71
N ARG A 154 10.84 -2.24 -15.31
CA ARG A 154 11.74 -3.23 -14.72
C ARG A 154 11.17 -3.81 -13.42
N HIS A 155 10.68 -2.94 -12.53
CA HIS A 155 10.00 -3.38 -11.30
C HIS A 155 8.76 -4.23 -11.61
N TYR A 156 7.92 -3.80 -12.57
CA TYR A 156 6.75 -4.58 -13.02
C TYR A 156 7.16 -5.98 -13.52
N LEU A 157 8.21 -6.08 -14.34
CA LEU A 157 8.70 -7.34 -14.88
C LEU A 157 9.26 -8.26 -13.79
N ASN A 158 9.92 -7.70 -12.77
CA ASN A 158 10.37 -8.48 -11.62
C ASN A 158 9.19 -9.11 -10.87
N ASN A 159 8.12 -8.35 -10.63
CA ASN A 159 6.91 -8.88 -9.99
C ASN A 159 6.20 -9.89 -10.90
N LYS A 160 6.14 -9.62 -12.21
CA LYS A 160 5.60 -10.57 -13.20
C LYS A 160 6.35 -11.90 -13.22
N LYS A 161 7.68 -11.87 -13.05
CA LYS A 161 8.50 -13.08 -12.96
C LYS A 161 8.11 -13.91 -11.73
N LYS A 162 7.97 -13.27 -10.55
CA LYS A 162 7.51 -13.97 -9.33
C LYS A 162 6.14 -14.63 -9.52
N TYR A 163 5.20 -13.94 -10.17
CA TYR A 163 3.89 -14.50 -10.50
C TYR A 163 3.98 -15.69 -11.47
N HIS A 164 4.84 -15.59 -12.49
CA HIS A 164 5.07 -16.70 -13.40
C HIS A 164 5.68 -17.92 -12.69
N ASP A 165 6.65 -17.69 -11.80
CA ASP A 165 7.25 -18.75 -10.99
C ASP A 165 6.21 -19.41 -10.07
N PHE A 166 5.31 -18.60 -9.46
CA PHE A 166 4.16 -19.11 -8.69
C PHE A 166 3.27 -20.03 -9.54
N LEU A 167 2.87 -19.60 -10.75
CA LEU A 167 2.01 -20.39 -11.64
C LEU A 167 2.68 -21.72 -12.05
N ASN A 168 3.98 -21.69 -12.34
CA ASN A 168 4.72 -22.89 -12.75
C ASN A 168 4.85 -23.88 -11.58
N ASN A 169 5.15 -23.38 -10.37
CA ASN A 169 5.33 -24.22 -9.19
C ASN A 169 4.02 -24.81 -8.65
N HIS A 170 2.88 -24.20 -8.99
CA HIS A 170 1.56 -24.57 -8.45
C HIS A 170 0.53 -24.88 -9.55
N GLN A 171 0.98 -25.22 -10.76
CA GLN A 171 0.11 -25.45 -11.91
C GLN A 171 -0.96 -26.52 -11.65
N ASN A 172 -0.60 -27.58 -10.91
CA ASN A 172 -1.51 -28.65 -10.53
C ASN A 172 -2.63 -28.19 -9.57
N LEU A 173 -2.42 -27.10 -8.84
CA LEU A 173 -3.39 -26.55 -7.88
C LEU A 173 -4.41 -25.62 -8.53
N LEU A 174 -4.14 -25.10 -9.74
CA LEU A 174 -4.98 -24.09 -10.40
C LEU A 174 -6.43 -24.55 -10.68
N LYS A 175 -6.65 -25.87 -10.76
CA LYS A 175 -7.98 -26.46 -10.99
C LYS A 175 -8.69 -26.88 -9.70
N LEU A 176 -8.03 -26.75 -8.55
CA LEU A 176 -8.64 -27.08 -7.26
C LEU A 176 -9.54 -25.94 -6.81
N LYS A 177 -10.59 -26.31 -6.07
CA LYS A 177 -11.50 -25.34 -5.44
C LYS A 177 -10.78 -24.57 -4.33
N ILE A 178 -11.15 -23.31 -4.14
CA ILE A 178 -10.55 -22.45 -3.11
C ILE A 178 -10.70 -23.05 -1.70
N ASN A 179 -11.83 -23.68 -1.39
CA ASN A 179 -12.02 -24.35 -0.10
C ASN A 179 -11.00 -25.49 0.14
N GLU A 180 -10.61 -26.21 -0.91
CA GLU A 180 -9.58 -27.25 -0.85
C GLU A 180 -8.18 -26.62 -0.66
N ILE A 181 -7.91 -25.50 -1.34
CA ILE A 181 -6.69 -24.71 -1.15
C ILE A 181 -6.55 -24.24 0.29
N ILE A 182 -7.62 -23.70 0.88
CA ILE A 182 -7.63 -23.22 2.27
C ILE A 182 -7.36 -24.35 3.25
N LYS A 183 -8.02 -25.50 3.07
CA LYS A 183 -7.88 -26.64 3.99
C LYS A 183 -6.53 -27.33 3.92
N ASN A 184 -5.95 -27.46 2.72
CA ASN A 184 -4.81 -28.35 2.49
C ASN A 184 -3.53 -27.63 2.06
N TYR A 185 -3.62 -26.38 1.61
CA TYR A 185 -2.53 -25.65 0.97
C TYR A 185 -2.43 -24.20 1.47
N ASN A 186 -2.55 -23.98 2.78
CA ASN A 186 -2.54 -22.63 3.38
C ASN A 186 -1.29 -21.80 2.99
N PHE A 187 -0.14 -22.44 2.73
CA PHE A 187 1.05 -21.73 2.24
C PHE A 187 0.81 -21.02 0.89
N VAL A 188 -0.06 -21.55 0.02
CA VAL A 188 -0.43 -20.94 -1.27
C VAL A 188 -1.16 -19.61 -1.03
N ILE A 189 -1.98 -19.54 0.01
CA ILE A 189 -2.69 -18.30 0.39
C ILE A 189 -1.70 -17.23 0.78
N ALA A 190 -0.71 -17.57 1.62
CA ALA A 190 0.35 -16.64 1.99
C ALA A 190 1.14 -16.16 0.75
N LEU A 191 1.40 -17.03 -0.22
CA LEU A 191 2.05 -16.64 -1.47
C LEU A 191 1.18 -15.70 -2.32
N ILE A 192 -0.13 -15.91 -2.37
CA ILE A 192 -1.07 -15.00 -3.05
C ILE A 192 -1.10 -13.64 -2.36
N ASN A 193 -1.12 -13.59 -1.03
CA ASN A 193 -1.07 -12.33 -0.28
C ASN A 193 0.23 -11.57 -0.54
N ASN A 194 1.37 -12.27 -0.58
CA ASN A 194 2.64 -11.67 -0.97
C ASN A 194 2.62 -11.09 -2.40
N LEU A 195 1.96 -11.77 -3.35
CA LEU A 195 1.77 -11.26 -4.71
C LEU A 195 0.89 -10.01 -4.75
N LEU A 196 -0.18 -9.98 -3.95
CA LEU A 196 -1.07 -8.83 -3.83
C LEU A 196 -0.34 -7.61 -3.25
N ASP A 197 0.49 -7.83 -2.24
CA ASP A 197 1.33 -6.79 -1.64
C ASP A 197 2.39 -6.28 -2.63
N ASP A 198 3.09 -7.18 -3.34
CA ASP A 198 4.03 -6.81 -4.41
C ASP A 198 3.35 -5.93 -5.49
N ILE A 199 2.11 -6.24 -5.86
CA ILE A 199 1.33 -5.45 -6.83
C ILE A 199 0.96 -4.08 -6.25
N MET A 200 0.50 -4.02 -5.01
CA MET A 200 0.15 -2.78 -4.32
C MET A 200 1.37 -1.86 -4.19
N GLU A 201 2.51 -2.40 -3.80
CA GLU A 201 3.77 -1.65 -3.63
C GLU A 201 4.32 -1.15 -4.97
N TRP A 202 4.20 -1.96 -6.03
CA TRP A 202 4.45 -1.49 -7.40
C TRP A 202 3.52 -0.33 -7.76
N TYR A 203 2.24 -0.42 -7.44
CA TYR A 203 1.26 0.64 -7.74
C TYR A 203 1.56 1.94 -6.99
N ILE A 204 2.00 1.86 -5.73
CA ILE A 204 2.48 3.00 -4.95
C ILE A 204 3.69 3.64 -5.65
N CYS A 205 4.73 2.86 -5.95
CA CYS A 205 5.94 3.37 -6.59
C CYS A 205 5.64 3.98 -7.97
N ALA A 206 4.81 3.32 -8.78
CA ALA A 206 4.38 3.82 -10.08
C ALA A 206 3.61 5.15 -9.95
N THR A 207 2.74 5.27 -8.93
CA THR A 207 1.99 6.51 -8.65
C THR A 207 2.93 7.66 -8.28
N ILE A 208 3.90 7.40 -7.42
CA ILE A 208 4.92 8.36 -7.00
C ILE A 208 5.77 8.81 -8.20
N ASP A 209 6.23 7.86 -9.02
CA ASP A 209 7.13 8.12 -10.14
C ASP A 209 6.48 8.97 -11.23
N VAL A 210 5.20 8.74 -11.54
CA VAL A 210 4.47 9.56 -12.53
C VAL A 210 4.01 10.92 -11.98
N CYS A 211 3.98 11.09 -10.65
CA CYS A 211 3.59 12.34 -10.03
C CYS A 211 4.71 13.40 -10.16
N LYS A 212 4.32 14.65 -10.44
CA LYS A 212 5.27 15.78 -10.52
C LYS A 212 5.44 16.53 -9.19
N PHE A 213 4.48 16.37 -8.28
CA PHE A 213 4.49 17.04 -6.98
C PHE A 213 5.29 16.23 -5.95
N SER A 214 5.62 16.86 -4.82
CA SER A 214 6.05 16.13 -3.63
C SER A 214 4.96 15.14 -3.22
N ASN A 215 5.35 13.95 -2.78
CA ASN A 215 4.41 12.90 -2.38
C ASN A 215 4.45 12.72 -0.86
N ILE A 216 3.28 12.54 -0.26
CA ILE A 216 3.15 12.12 1.13
C ILE A 216 2.41 10.78 1.11
N LEU A 217 3.03 9.75 1.68
CA LEU A 217 2.47 8.42 1.83
C LEU A 217 2.28 8.13 3.32
N HIS A 218 1.12 7.59 3.69
CA HIS A 218 0.89 7.01 5.01
C HIS A 218 0.31 5.61 4.84
N THR A 219 0.99 4.62 5.43
CA THR A 219 0.73 3.19 5.27
C THR A 219 1.35 2.42 6.44
N GLY A 220 0.96 1.17 6.61
CA GLY A 220 1.49 0.26 7.61
C GLY A 220 3.01 0.12 7.54
N LEU A 221 3.62 -0.20 8.68
CA LEU A 221 5.07 -0.34 8.84
C LEU A 221 5.69 -1.30 7.81
N ALA A 222 5.07 -2.46 7.58
CA ALA A 222 5.56 -3.45 6.62
C ALA A 222 5.63 -2.89 5.18
N HIS A 223 4.55 -2.24 4.72
CA HIS A 223 4.49 -1.66 3.38
C HIS A 223 5.38 -0.43 3.25
N SER A 224 5.44 0.43 4.27
CA SER A 224 6.34 1.60 4.24
C SER A 224 7.82 1.19 4.12
N GLU A 225 8.28 0.23 4.92
CA GLU A 225 9.64 -0.32 4.85
C GLU A 225 9.95 -0.87 3.45
N LYS A 226 9.01 -1.64 2.88
CA LYS A 226 9.19 -2.26 1.58
C LYS A 226 9.20 -1.25 0.44
N VAL A 227 8.29 -0.27 0.45
CA VAL A 227 8.24 0.82 -0.52
C VAL A 227 9.53 1.66 -0.49
N ILE A 228 10.08 1.94 0.70
CA ILE A 228 11.36 2.64 0.85
C ILE A 228 12.48 1.88 0.13
N SER A 229 12.63 0.57 0.39
CA SER A 229 13.62 -0.27 -0.30
C SER A 229 13.41 -0.25 -1.81
N LEU A 230 12.17 -0.42 -2.28
CA LEU A 230 11.87 -0.43 -3.71
C LEU A 230 12.24 0.91 -4.38
N LEU A 231 11.96 2.04 -3.75
CA LEU A 231 12.29 3.39 -4.25
C LEU A 231 13.80 3.61 -4.36
N ILE A 232 14.57 3.12 -3.39
CA ILE A 232 16.03 3.19 -3.41
C ILE A 232 16.58 2.30 -4.53
N ASP A 233 16.19 1.02 -4.53
CA ASP A 233 16.79 -0.01 -5.38
C ASP A 233 16.41 0.14 -6.86
N ASN A 234 15.20 0.61 -7.14
CA ASN A 234 14.66 0.64 -8.50
C ASN A 234 14.47 2.05 -9.05
N TYR A 235 14.37 3.08 -8.21
CA TYR A 235 13.96 4.42 -8.63
C TYR A 235 14.98 5.52 -8.26
N ASN A 236 16.20 5.16 -7.84
CA ASN A 236 17.29 6.09 -7.54
C ASN A 236 16.94 7.16 -6.49
N TYR A 237 16.06 6.83 -5.53
CA TYR A 237 15.83 7.70 -4.39
C TYR A 237 16.93 7.53 -3.33
N GLN A 238 17.22 8.62 -2.63
CA GLN A 238 18.13 8.64 -1.50
C GLN A 238 17.39 9.09 -0.25
N ILE A 239 17.72 8.46 0.88
CA ILE A 239 17.21 8.86 2.20
C ILE A 239 17.88 10.16 2.60
N ILE A 240 17.07 11.16 2.96
CA ILE A 240 17.51 12.42 3.56
C ILE A 240 17.42 12.33 5.09
N LYS A 241 16.33 11.77 5.59
CA LYS A 241 16.03 11.75 7.01
C LYS A 241 15.15 10.55 7.36
N GLU A 242 15.46 9.93 8.49
CA GLU A 242 14.62 8.94 9.14
C GLU A 242 14.39 9.35 10.59
N TYR A 243 13.25 8.97 11.14
CA TYR A 243 12.90 9.18 12.55
C TYR A 243 11.89 8.13 13.01
N GLY A 244 12.01 7.66 14.24
CA GLY A 244 11.09 6.68 14.84
C GLY A 244 11.25 5.26 14.30
N ILE A 245 10.17 4.48 14.37
CA ILE A 245 10.11 3.08 13.94
C ILE A 245 9.76 3.01 12.46
N ILE A 246 10.77 2.69 11.65
CA ILE A 246 10.67 2.60 10.18
C ILE A 246 11.02 1.20 9.63
N LYS A 247 11.40 0.27 10.51
CA LYS A 247 11.71 -1.13 10.19
C LYS A 247 11.02 -2.06 11.16
N LEU A 248 10.49 -3.18 10.68
CA LEU A 248 9.81 -4.19 11.50
C LEU A 248 10.71 -4.73 12.62
N ASN A 249 12.01 -4.90 12.34
CA ASN A 249 12.96 -5.41 13.32
C ASN A 249 13.26 -4.42 14.46
N ASN A 250 12.93 -3.12 14.29
CA ASN A 250 13.10 -2.12 15.34
C ASN A 250 11.92 -2.11 16.33
N ARG A 251 10.88 -2.92 16.09
CA ARG A 251 9.61 -2.89 16.82
C ARG A 251 9.67 -3.52 18.21
N MET A 252 10.72 -4.28 18.54
CA MET A 252 10.71 -5.14 19.74
C MET A 252 11.04 -4.44 21.07
N ASP A 253 11.71 -3.28 21.08
CA ASP A 253 12.25 -2.73 22.35
C ASP A 253 11.84 -1.29 22.73
N ASN A 254 11.25 -0.47 21.86
CA ASN A 254 11.04 0.98 22.12
C ASN A 254 9.67 1.53 21.68
N TYR A 255 8.59 0.91 22.17
CA TYR A 255 7.23 1.33 21.86
C TYR A 255 6.79 2.43 22.83
N GLU A 256 7.23 3.68 22.61
CA GLU A 256 6.93 4.73 23.58
C GLU A 256 5.95 5.81 23.12
N ASN A 257 5.70 6.04 21.83
CA ASN A 257 4.78 7.12 21.43
C ASN A 257 4.18 6.97 20.03
N GLY A 258 2.87 7.23 19.90
CA GLY A 258 2.15 7.36 18.63
C GLY A 258 2.40 8.65 17.85
N CYS A 259 3.52 9.31 18.13
CA CYS A 259 3.82 10.64 17.64
C CYS A 259 5.22 10.73 17.06
N VAL A 260 5.32 11.45 15.94
CA VAL A 260 6.60 11.77 15.31
C VAL A 260 6.85 13.27 15.32
N GLU A 261 8.10 13.65 15.51
CA GLU A 261 8.54 15.04 15.43
C GLU A 261 9.05 15.34 14.02
N LEU A 262 8.33 16.20 13.30
CA LEU A 262 8.75 16.68 11.99
C LEU A 262 9.33 18.10 12.13
N PRO A 263 10.65 18.27 11.95
CA PRO A 263 11.28 19.58 11.90
C PRO A 263 10.70 20.45 10.78
N ASN A 264 10.62 21.77 11.01
CA ASN A 264 10.00 22.71 10.07
C ASN A 264 10.71 22.71 8.71
N GLU A 265 12.04 22.53 8.69
CA GLU A 265 12.82 22.45 7.45
C GLU A 265 12.35 21.33 6.52
N TYR A 266 11.89 20.21 7.08
CA TYR A 266 11.36 19.07 6.34
C TYR A 266 9.87 19.25 6.03
N ASP A 267 9.08 19.79 6.97
CA ASP A 267 7.65 20.13 6.75
C ASP A 267 7.47 21.06 5.54
N ASN A 268 8.38 22.03 5.39
CA ASN A 268 8.38 23.02 4.30
C ASN A 268 8.65 22.40 2.91
N LEU A 269 9.25 21.20 2.82
CA LEU A 269 9.42 20.50 1.53
C LEU A 269 8.09 20.05 0.91
N PHE A 270 7.01 20.10 1.71
CA PHE A 270 5.68 19.62 1.37
C PHE A 270 4.62 20.72 1.43
N GLY A 271 5.02 21.99 1.54
CA GLY A 271 4.15 23.16 1.63
C GLY A 271 4.03 23.70 3.03
#